data_AF-A0A6S5YWT9-F1
#
_entry.id   AF-A0A6S5YWT9-F1
#
_cell.length_a   1.000
_cell.length_b   1.000
_cell.length_c   1.000
_cell.angle_alpha   90.00
_cell.angle_beta   90.00
_cell.angle_gamma   90.00
#
_symmetry.space_group_name_H-M   'P 1'
#
loop_
_entity.id
_entity.type
_entity.pdbx_description
1 polymer ?
#
loop_
_entity_poly.entity_id
_entity_poly.type
_entity_poly.pdbx_seq_one_letter_code
_entity_poly.pdbx_strand_id
1 'polypeptide(L)'
;MPMLTRLVPRFRSTFHCIGPACEEHCCQGWSIQIDKPTFRLYWFSDDERIRAMARGCLQKTKSSDDDWGRMKLDEQGVCPFLDSDKLCTIHRRLGEQALSNTCSTYPRSTVSFLNQQKDSLTLSCPEACRQLLLDPDAMLIESQEQAAASLFLAVPDAALRLNQLSYQIALTQELSLEMRLWMIGMLIHHDEGNSSYEQFLDELVALLEKGQLQAMYDTIPSLPNVQWWALRTLTNLLLQSNDTNHRGRAMIEECLDTLYKLLDGEYDQEKMAFFPRLWREQVAPFLAARPHLLDNYLLYQIYNFNFPYRNEHSMESAYRLLVADLFLLRSYFCLLAHQGELTEENVIKLVYSYHARRQHNLSFEQELATGLLETGFSSDITLYALLNLS
;
A
#
# COMPACT_ATOMS: atom_id res chain seq x y z
N MET A 1 -30.18 19.05 3.22
CA MET A 1 -29.42 18.17 2.31
C MET A 1 -28.69 17.17 3.18
N PRO A 2 -28.60 15.88 2.81
CA PRO A 2 -27.78 14.94 3.56
C PRO A 2 -26.35 15.50 3.69
N MET A 3 -25.80 15.45 4.90
CA MET A 3 -24.43 15.85 5.19
C MET A 3 -23.56 14.59 5.23
N LEU A 4 -22.30 14.72 4.84
CA LEU A 4 -21.30 13.68 5.00
C LEU A 4 -20.03 14.27 5.61
N THR A 5 -19.31 13.46 6.38
CA THR A 5 -18.04 13.86 6.99
C THR A 5 -16.89 13.58 6.04
N ARG A 6 -16.18 14.62 5.61
CA ARG A 6 -14.93 14.52 4.85
C ARG A 6 -13.76 14.38 5.81
N LEU A 7 -12.95 13.35 5.63
CA LEU A 7 -11.77 13.03 6.42
C LEU A 7 -10.53 13.26 5.56
N VAL A 8 -9.58 14.06 6.05
CA VAL A 8 -8.35 14.42 5.31
C VAL A 8 -7.15 14.27 6.25
N PRO A 9 -6.28 13.28 6.04
CA PRO A 9 -5.02 13.17 6.76
C PRO A 9 -4.05 14.30 6.40
N ARG A 10 -3.16 14.67 7.34
CA ARG A 10 -2.15 15.72 7.13
C ARG A 10 -1.26 15.47 5.91
N PHE A 11 -0.77 14.25 5.70
CA PHE A 11 0.09 13.95 4.54
C PHE A 11 -0.62 14.21 3.20
N ARG A 12 -1.95 14.16 3.19
CA ARG A 12 -2.76 14.52 2.02
C ARG A 12 -2.92 16.03 1.86
N SER A 13 -3.06 16.79 2.95
CA SER A 13 -3.24 18.25 2.88
C SER A 13 -1.93 18.99 2.60
N THR A 14 -0.78 18.48 3.06
CA THR A 14 0.55 19.08 2.84
C THR A 14 1.18 18.72 1.50
N PHE A 15 0.63 17.74 0.78
CA PHE A 15 1.22 17.22 -0.46
C PHE A 15 1.24 18.22 -1.61
N HIS A 16 2.44 18.43 -2.15
CA HIS A 16 2.70 19.17 -3.36
C HIS A 16 3.63 18.34 -4.27
N CYS A 17 3.27 18.22 -5.56
CA CYS A 17 4.11 17.51 -6.51
C CYS A 17 5.43 18.28 -6.71
N ILE A 18 6.56 17.60 -6.53
CA ILE A 18 7.91 18.15 -6.74
C ILE A 18 8.37 18.12 -8.21
N GLY A 19 7.49 17.67 -9.12
CA GLY A 19 7.69 17.69 -10.56
C GLY A 19 8.98 16.98 -11.01
N PRO A 20 9.89 17.66 -11.73
CA PRO A 20 11.06 17.04 -12.33
C PRO A 20 12.12 16.62 -11.29
N ALA A 21 12.01 17.09 -10.05
CA ALA A 21 12.88 16.67 -8.95
C ALA A 21 12.54 15.27 -8.40
N CYS A 22 11.39 14.70 -8.79
CA CYS A 22 10.96 13.38 -8.34
C CYS A 22 11.87 12.27 -8.91
N GLU A 23 12.32 11.36 -8.04
CA GLU A 23 13.21 10.24 -8.41
C GLU A 23 12.57 9.28 -9.42
N GLU A 24 11.23 9.21 -9.44
CA GLU A 24 10.47 8.40 -10.37
C GLU A 24 9.24 9.16 -10.91
N HIS A 25 8.98 9.07 -12.21
CA HIS A 25 7.84 9.77 -12.82
C HIS A 25 6.56 8.94 -12.80
N CYS A 26 5.42 9.61 -12.65
CA CYS A 26 4.10 9.00 -12.65
C CYS A 26 3.63 8.54 -14.05
N CYS A 27 4.24 9.07 -15.12
CA CYS A 27 3.84 8.83 -16.50
C CYS A 27 4.41 7.52 -17.09
N GLN A 28 4.42 6.41 -16.33
CA GLN A 28 4.93 5.12 -16.82
C GLN A 28 4.30 3.93 -16.09
N GLY A 29 4.15 2.80 -16.78
CA GLY A 29 3.89 1.50 -16.14
C GLY A 29 2.46 1.21 -15.64
N TRP A 30 1.48 2.05 -15.98
CA TRP A 30 0.06 1.80 -15.67
C TRP A 30 -0.85 2.35 -16.76
N SER A 31 -2.08 1.84 -16.80
CA SER A 31 -3.07 2.25 -17.80
C SER A 31 -3.58 3.67 -17.52
N ILE A 32 -3.21 4.63 -18.38
CA ILE A 32 -3.71 6.00 -18.30
C ILE A 32 -5.04 6.08 -19.06
N GLN A 33 -6.14 6.10 -18.32
CA GLN A 33 -7.49 6.32 -18.86
C GLN A 33 -7.68 7.80 -19.24
N ILE A 34 -8.40 8.04 -20.33
CA ILE A 34 -8.69 9.36 -20.86
C ILE A 34 -10.21 9.47 -21.06
N ASP A 35 -10.81 10.43 -20.36
CA ASP A 35 -12.22 10.78 -20.50
C ASP A 35 -12.50 11.42 -21.87
N LYS A 36 -13.77 11.42 -22.28
CA LYS A 36 -14.20 11.89 -23.60
C LYS A 36 -13.92 13.37 -23.85
N PRO A 37 -14.18 14.32 -22.91
CA PRO A 37 -13.77 15.71 -23.07
C PRO A 37 -12.26 15.84 -23.34
N THR A 38 -11.44 15.23 -22.51
CA THR A 38 -9.98 15.30 -22.62
C THR A 38 -9.47 14.63 -23.90
N PHE A 39 -10.06 13.49 -24.29
CA PHE A 39 -9.73 12.83 -25.55
C PHE A 39 -9.95 13.76 -26.75
N ARG A 40 -11.10 14.45 -26.77
CA ARG A 40 -11.43 15.41 -27.85
C ARG A 40 -10.49 16.60 -27.83
N LEU A 41 -10.18 17.13 -26.65
CA LEU A 41 -9.22 18.22 -26.47
C LEU A 41 -7.87 17.89 -27.11
N TYR A 42 -7.34 16.68 -26.86
CA TYR A 42 -6.06 16.26 -27.44
C TYR A 42 -6.16 15.95 -28.93
N TRP A 43 -7.19 15.20 -29.34
CA TRP A 43 -7.35 14.70 -30.71
C TRP A 43 -7.63 15.80 -31.73
N PHE A 44 -8.31 16.87 -31.29
CA PHE A 44 -8.67 18.03 -32.08
C PHE A 44 -7.99 19.31 -31.60
N SER A 45 -6.91 19.19 -30.81
CA SER A 45 -6.18 20.35 -30.26
C SER A 45 -5.75 21.31 -31.36
N ASP A 46 -5.79 22.62 -31.12
CA ASP A 46 -5.23 23.62 -32.02
C ASP A 46 -3.69 23.52 -32.07
N ASP A 47 -3.07 23.07 -30.97
CA ASP A 47 -1.64 22.81 -30.92
C ASP A 47 -1.27 21.60 -31.80
N GLU A 48 -0.52 21.86 -32.87
CA GLU A 48 -0.16 20.85 -33.86
C GLU A 48 0.63 19.68 -33.25
N ARG A 49 1.52 19.96 -32.30
CA ARG A 49 2.34 18.91 -31.66
C ARG A 49 1.47 18.01 -30.81
N ILE A 50 0.58 18.57 -29.98
CA ILE A 50 -0.35 17.78 -29.17
C ILE A 50 -1.26 16.95 -30.07
N ARG A 51 -1.84 17.56 -31.11
CA ARG A 51 -2.72 16.87 -32.06
C ARG A 51 -2.02 15.73 -32.79
N ALA A 52 -0.78 15.93 -33.24
CA ALA A 52 0.01 14.90 -33.92
C ALA A 52 0.33 13.72 -32.98
N MET A 53 0.82 14.02 -31.77
CA MET A 53 1.13 12.99 -30.76
C MET A 53 -0.12 12.20 -30.37
N ALA A 54 -1.22 12.90 -30.06
CA ALA A 54 -2.48 12.30 -29.66
C ALA A 54 -3.02 11.31 -30.70
N ARG A 55 -2.90 11.61 -32.00
CA ARG A 55 -3.31 10.70 -33.09
C ARG A 55 -2.46 9.43 -33.16
N GLY A 56 -1.20 9.50 -32.74
CA GLY A 56 -0.29 8.35 -32.70
C GLY A 56 -0.41 7.48 -31.45
N CYS A 57 -0.73 8.08 -30.30
CA CYS A 57 -0.69 7.40 -29.00
C CYS A 57 -2.05 7.20 -28.32
N LEU A 58 -3.12 7.91 -28.67
CA LEU A 58 -4.43 7.67 -28.05
C LEU A 58 -5.19 6.55 -28.75
N GLN A 59 -5.59 5.55 -27.98
CA GLN A 59 -6.43 4.44 -28.42
C GLN A 59 -7.86 4.67 -27.95
N LYS A 60 -8.84 4.42 -28.82
CA LYS A 60 -10.27 4.55 -28.49
C LYS A 60 -10.76 3.24 -27.87
N THR A 61 -11.34 3.32 -26.68
CA THR A 61 -12.04 2.22 -26.00
C THR A 61 -13.55 2.39 -26.15
N LYS A 62 -14.06 3.60 -25.90
CA LYS A 62 -15.49 3.98 -25.93
C LYS A 62 -16.38 3.13 -25.01
N SER A 63 -15.83 2.68 -23.88
CA SER A 63 -16.58 1.91 -22.88
C SER A 63 -17.59 2.81 -22.15
N SER A 64 -17.22 4.06 -21.85
CA SER A 64 -18.08 5.11 -21.30
C SER A 64 -17.54 6.50 -21.63
N ASP A 65 -18.21 7.56 -21.15
CA ASP A 65 -17.67 8.93 -21.28
C ASP A 65 -16.45 9.15 -20.37
N ASP A 66 -16.31 8.38 -19.28
CA ASP A 66 -15.14 8.41 -18.39
C ASP A 66 -13.99 7.50 -18.88
N ASP A 67 -14.29 6.36 -19.51
CA ASP A 67 -13.33 5.47 -20.19
C ASP A 67 -13.59 5.51 -21.72
N TRP A 68 -13.25 6.65 -22.32
CA TRP A 68 -13.44 6.89 -23.75
C TRP A 68 -12.22 6.47 -24.58
N GLY A 69 -11.03 6.66 -24.02
CA GLY A 69 -9.79 6.18 -24.60
C GLY A 69 -8.72 5.93 -23.56
N ARG A 70 -7.59 5.40 -24.03
CA ARG A 70 -6.42 5.09 -23.21
C ARG A 70 -5.15 5.56 -23.89
N MET A 71 -4.15 5.92 -23.10
CA MET A 71 -2.82 6.19 -23.60
C MET A 71 -2.12 4.88 -23.97
N LYS A 72 -1.72 4.75 -25.23
CA LYS A 72 -0.74 3.76 -25.63
C LYS A 72 0.65 4.26 -25.19
N LEU A 73 1.22 3.56 -24.23
CA LEU A 73 2.60 3.78 -23.80
C LEU A 73 3.57 3.28 -24.88
N ASP A 74 4.81 3.76 -24.85
CA ASP A 74 5.87 3.25 -25.72
C ASP A 74 6.34 1.85 -25.31
N GLU A 75 7.35 1.33 -26.00
CA GLU A 75 7.92 0.00 -25.74
C GLU A 75 8.56 -0.11 -24.35
N GLN A 76 8.96 1.01 -23.76
CA GLN A 76 9.48 1.12 -22.41
C GLN A 76 8.37 1.43 -21.39
N GLY A 77 7.10 1.37 -21.80
CA GLY A 77 5.98 1.64 -20.92
C GLY A 77 5.90 3.09 -20.42
N VAL A 78 6.52 4.03 -21.13
CA VAL A 78 6.49 5.47 -20.82
C VAL A 78 5.40 6.17 -21.64
N CYS A 79 4.75 7.16 -21.02
CA CYS A 79 3.78 8.00 -21.72
C CYS A 79 4.49 8.83 -22.79
N PRO A 80 4.04 8.81 -24.06
CA PRO A 80 4.68 9.56 -25.13
C PRO A 80 4.68 11.08 -24.93
N PHE A 81 3.83 11.60 -24.05
CA PHE A 81 3.80 13.03 -23.69
C PHE A 81 4.86 13.43 -22.65
N LEU A 82 5.54 12.48 -22.00
CA LEU A 82 6.67 12.79 -21.14
C LEU A 82 7.87 13.19 -22.02
N ASP A 83 8.50 14.31 -21.71
CA ASP A 83 9.64 14.78 -22.50
C ASP A 83 10.99 14.57 -21.79
N SER A 84 12.06 15.06 -22.43
CA SER A 84 13.44 14.91 -21.94
C SER A 84 13.69 15.58 -20.59
N ASP A 85 12.89 16.60 -20.22
CA ASP A 85 12.99 17.27 -18.92
C ASP A 85 12.15 16.57 -17.84
N LYS A 86 11.59 15.38 -18.16
CA LYS A 86 10.66 14.63 -17.31
C LYS A 86 9.38 15.41 -16.98
N LEU A 87 8.93 16.28 -17.90
CA LEU A 87 7.70 17.04 -17.76
C LEU A 87 6.66 16.60 -18.80
N CYS A 88 5.39 16.70 -18.41
CA CYS A 88 4.29 16.41 -19.31
C CYS A 88 4.13 17.52 -20.35
N THR A 89 4.26 17.17 -21.64
CA THR A 89 4.13 18.10 -22.77
C THR A 89 2.72 18.71 -22.84
N ILE A 90 1.67 17.97 -22.45
CA ILE A 90 0.29 18.50 -22.36
C ILE A 90 0.25 19.61 -21.32
N HIS A 91 0.74 19.35 -20.10
CA HIS A 91 0.78 20.35 -19.03
C HIS A 91 1.57 21.59 -19.47
N ARG A 92 2.77 21.40 -20.05
CA ARG A 92 3.63 22.51 -20.47
C ARG A 92 3.00 23.40 -21.53
N ARG A 93 2.26 22.81 -22.49
CA ARG A 93 1.74 23.55 -23.67
C ARG A 93 0.31 24.04 -23.50
N LEU A 94 -0.54 23.26 -22.84
CA LEU A 94 -1.98 23.51 -22.70
C LEU A 94 -2.40 23.90 -21.27
N GLY A 95 -1.49 23.83 -20.29
CA GLY A 95 -1.76 24.13 -18.88
C GLY A 95 -2.29 22.94 -18.08
N GLU A 96 -2.36 23.11 -16.75
CA GLU A 96 -2.73 22.05 -15.79
C GLU A 96 -4.16 21.56 -16.02
N GLN A 97 -5.06 22.49 -16.33
CA GLN A 97 -6.46 22.23 -16.63
C GLN A 97 -6.70 21.33 -17.85
N ALA A 98 -5.67 21.12 -18.68
CA ALA A 98 -5.75 20.24 -19.84
C ALA A 98 -5.48 18.77 -19.49
N LEU A 99 -4.97 18.47 -18.29
CA LEU A 99 -4.69 17.10 -17.87
C LEU A 99 -5.98 16.27 -17.77
N SER A 100 -5.90 14.99 -18.13
CA SER A 100 -7.02 14.06 -17.92
C SER A 100 -7.31 13.87 -16.44
N ASN A 101 -8.51 13.42 -16.11
CA ASN A 101 -8.89 13.08 -14.73
C ASN A 101 -7.85 12.16 -14.06
N THR A 102 -7.33 11.18 -14.79
CA THR A 102 -6.29 10.27 -14.30
C THR A 102 -5.00 11.01 -13.94
N CYS A 103 -4.51 11.91 -14.80
CA CYS A 103 -3.24 12.61 -14.61
C CYS A 103 -3.35 13.77 -13.60
N SER A 104 -4.47 14.47 -13.54
CA SER A 104 -4.69 15.60 -12.61
C SER A 104 -4.96 15.12 -11.19
N THR A 105 -5.55 13.92 -11.04
CA THR A 105 -5.90 13.38 -9.73
C THR A 105 -4.72 12.65 -9.09
N TYR A 106 -3.92 11.88 -9.85
CA TYR A 106 -2.79 11.14 -9.27
C TYR A 106 -1.78 12.05 -8.54
N PRO A 107 -1.25 11.67 -7.36
CA PRO A 107 -1.49 10.42 -6.62
C PRO A 107 -2.67 10.48 -5.64
N ARG A 108 -3.50 11.53 -5.69
CA ARG A 108 -4.64 11.70 -4.80
C ARG A 108 -5.69 10.64 -5.08
N SER A 109 -6.33 10.19 -4.01
CA SER A 109 -7.47 9.29 -4.05
C SER A 109 -8.55 9.81 -3.13
N THR A 110 -9.80 9.56 -3.51
CA THR A 110 -10.98 9.88 -2.70
C THR A 110 -11.90 8.67 -2.75
N VAL A 111 -12.26 8.14 -1.59
CA VAL A 111 -13.27 7.08 -1.45
C VAL A 111 -14.47 7.67 -0.73
N SER A 112 -15.64 7.57 -1.36
CA SER A 112 -16.89 8.09 -0.81
C SER A 112 -17.83 6.95 -0.46
N PHE A 113 -18.35 6.99 0.76
CA PHE A 113 -19.39 6.14 1.29
C PHE A 113 -20.63 6.98 1.60
N LEU A 114 -21.73 6.35 2.03
CA LEU A 114 -23.01 7.04 2.26
C LEU A 114 -22.87 8.28 3.17
N ASN A 115 -22.11 8.15 4.26
CA ASN A 115 -22.02 9.19 5.31
C ASN A 115 -20.61 9.78 5.47
N GLN A 116 -19.61 9.29 4.74
CA GLN A 116 -18.23 9.75 4.89
C GLN A 116 -17.50 9.78 3.55
N GLN A 117 -16.56 10.70 3.41
CA GLN A 117 -15.61 10.77 2.30
C GLN A 117 -14.20 10.76 2.88
N LYS A 118 -13.33 9.91 2.35
CA LYS A 118 -11.94 9.77 2.80
C LYS A 118 -11.00 10.16 1.68
N ASP A 119 -10.17 11.17 1.93
CA ASP A 119 -9.14 11.60 0.99
C ASP A 119 -7.79 11.03 1.42
N SER A 120 -6.98 10.60 0.46
CA SER A 120 -5.68 9.99 0.71
C SER A 120 -4.74 10.21 -0.49
N LEU A 121 -3.52 9.69 -0.39
CA LEU A 121 -2.57 9.60 -1.50
C LEU A 121 -2.11 8.16 -1.67
N THR A 122 -1.76 7.82 -2.90
CA THR A 122 -1.25 6.49 -3.25
C THR A 122 0.26 6.44 -3.07
N LEU A 123 0.76 5.47 -2.29
CA LEU A 123 2.21 5.33 -1.99
C LEU A 123 3.08 4.90 -3.17
N SER A 124 2.50 4.60 -4.33
CA SER A 124 3.32 4.49 -5.55
C SER A 124 3.95 5.83 -5.96
N CYS A 125 3.55 6.97 -5.38
CA CYS A 125 4.25 8.25 -5.57
C CYS A 125 5.35 8.41 -4.51
N PRO A 126 6.61 8.67 -4.92
CA PRO A 126 7.72 8.83 -3.97
C PRO A 126 7.51 10.00 -2.99
N GLU A 127 6.96 11.11 -3.48
CA GLU A 127 6.68 12.27 -2.62
C GLU A 127 5.53 12.02 -1.65
N ALA A 128 4.47 11.30 -2.06
CA ALA A 128 3.41 10.89 -1.13
C ALA A 128 3.96 9.96 -0.04
N CYS A 129 4.87 9.06 -0.41
CA CYS A 129 5.56 8.17 0.52
C CYS A 129 6.43 8.96 1.51
N ARG A 130 7.19 9.95 1.04
CA ARG A 130 7.97 10.85 1.89
C ARG A 130 7.11 11.63 2.88
N GLN A 131 6.01 12.22 2.43
CA GLN A 131 5.07 12.94 3.29
C GLN A 131 4.43 12.04 4.35
N LEU A 132 4.10 10.80 3.99
CA LEU A 132 3.55 9.84 4.97
C LEU A 132 4.61 9.40 5.99
N LEU A 133 5.79 9.03 5.51
CA LEU A 133 6.78 8.34 6.33
C LEU A 133 7.57 9.27 7.23
N LEU A 134 7.89 10.49 6.80
CA LEU A 134 8.80 11.39 7.53
C LEU A 134 8.12 12.40 8.45
N ASP A 135 6.80 12.61 8.31
CA ASP A 135 6.05 13.51 9.18
C ASP A 135 5.38 12.69 10.31
N PRO A 136 5.79 12.82 11.59
CA PRO A 136 5.14 12.12 12.70
C PRO A 136 3.64 12.39 12.81
N ASP A 137 3.17 13.53 12.30
CA ASP A 137 1.77 13.93 12.32
C ASP A 137 1.03 13.59 11.01
N ALA A 138 1.66 12.85 10.08
CA ALA A 138 1.13 12.53 8.76
C ALA A 138 -0.32 12.00 8.79
N MET A 139 -0.63 11.17 9.79
CA MET A 139 -1.92 10.51 9.95
C MET A 139 -2.85 11.20 10.96
N LEU A 140 -2.57 12.45 11.33
CA LEU A 140 -3.59 13.31 11.96
C LEU A 140 -4.68 13.64 10.94
N ILE A 141 -5.92 13.26 11.25
CA ILE A 141 -7.06 13.37 10.34
C ILE A 141 -7.92 14.56 10.73
N GLU A 142 -8.05 15.52 9.82
CA GLU A 142 -9.03 16.59 9.94
C GLU A 142 -10.40 16.12 9.43
N SER A 143 -11.47 16.49 10.13
CA SER A 143 -12.85 16.23 9.72
C SER A 143 -13.59 17.52 9.38
N GLN A 144 -14.35 17.50 8.28
CA GLN A 144 -15.16 18.63 7.84
C GLN A 144 -16.52 18.14 7.33
N GLU A 145 -17.60 18.77 7.77
CA GLU A 145 -18.95 18.47 7.28
C GLU A 145 -19.19 19.12 5.91
N GLN A 146 -19.74 18.36 4.95
CA GLN A 146 -20.08 18.86 3.63
C GLN A 146 -21.38 18.25 3.08
N ALA A 147 -21.99 18.93 2.11
CA ALA A 147 -23.19 18.43 1.46
C ALA A 147 -22.92 17.16 0.64
N ALA A 148 -23.75 16.14 0.80
CA ALA A 148 -23.63 14.90 0.05
C ALA A 148 -24.13 15.07 -1.40
N ALA A 149 -23.29 14.66 -2.36
CA ALA A 149 -23.56 14.81 -3.79
C ALA A 149 -24.29 13.62 -4.43
N SER A 150 -24.33 12.44 -3.79
CA SER A 150 -24.89 11.22 -4.39
C SER A 150 -25.16 10.09 -3.40
N LEU A 151 -25.91 9.08 -3.87
CA LEU A 151 -26.09 7.78 -3.20
C LEU A 151 -24.81 6.95 -3.38
N PHE A 152 -24.09 6.71 -2.29
CA PHE A 152 -22.91 5.84 -2.25
C PHE A 152 -23.22 4.53 -1.53
N LEU A 153 -22.34 3.54 -1.69
CA LEU A 153 -22.45 2.27 -0.97
C LEU A 153 -22.38 2.50 0.55
N ALA A 154 -23.23 1.79 1.29
CA ALA A 154 -23.15 1.72 2.74
C ALA A 154 -22.06 0.71 3.14
N VAL A 155 -21.23 1.08 4.11
CA VAL A 155 -20.30 0.15 4.76
C VAL A 155 -21.07 -0.59 5.85
N PRO A 156 -20.93 -1.92 5.98
CA PRO A 156 -21.52 -2.66 7.09
C PRO A 156 -21.06 -2.13 8.45
N ASP A 157 -21.97 -2.01 9.42
CA ASP A 157 -21.67 -1.45 10.75
C ASP A 157 -20.52 -2.19 11.45
N ALA A 158 -20.53 -3.52 11.42
CA ALA A 158 -19.45 -4.35 11.96
C ALA A 158 -18.07 -3.97 11.37
N ALA A 159 -18.01 -3.71 10.06
CA ALA A 159 -16.75 -3.35 9.40
C ALA A 159 -16.28 -1.93 9.77
N LEU A 160 -17.22 -0.99 9.97
CA LEU A 160 -16.91 0.34 10.48
C LEU A 160 -16.38 0.28 11.92
N ARG A 161 -16.97 -0.55 12.78
CA ARG A 161 -16.51 -0.77 14.15
C ARG A 161 -15.13 -1.40 14.19
N LEU A 162 -14.90 -2.46 13.41
CA LEU A 162 -13.59 -3.08 13.29
C LEU A 162 -12.53 -2.11 12.76
N ASN A 163 -12.85 -1.23 11.80
CA ASN A 163 -11.93 -0.18 11.34
C ASN A 163 -11.55 0.76 12.49
N GLN A 164 -12.53 1.23 13.27
CA GLN A 164 -12.30 2.13 14.41
C GLN A 164 -11.43 1.49 15.48
N LEU A 165 -11.75 0.26 15.90
CA LEU A 165 -10.99 -0.46 16.93
C LEU A 165 -9.58 -0.81 16.43
N SER A 166 -9.44 -1.20 15.16
CA SER A 166 -8.11 -1.46 14.57
C SER A 166 -7.26 -0.20 14.53
N TYR A 167 -7.86 0.96 14.21
CA TYR A 167 -7.16 2.24 14.24
C TYR A 167 -6.75 2.63 15.66
N GLN A 168 -7.60 2.38 16.66
CA GLN A 168 -7.26 2.59 18.07
C GLN A 168 -6.09 1.72 18.51
N ILE A 169 -6.08 0.42 18.18
CA ILE A 169 -4.96 -0.48 18.46
C ILE A 169 -3.68 0.00 17.75
N ALA A 170 -3.80 0.46 16.50
CA ALA A 170 -2.64 0.96 15.75
C ALA A 170 -2.00 2.21 16.40
N LEU A 171 -2.79 3.04 17.10
CA LEU A 171 -2.32 4.24 17.81
C LEU A 171 -1.63 3.92 19.15
N THR A 172 -1.72 2.70 19.68
CA THR A 172 -1.16 2.32 20.99
C THR A 172 0.35 2.06 20.90
N GLN A 173 1.15 3.13 20.89
CA GLN A 173 2.60 3.09 20.65
C GLN A 173 3.41 2.35 21.73
N GLU A 174 2.83 2.12 22.92
CA GLU A 174 3.43 1.32 23.99
C GLU A 174 3.53 -0.17 23.62
N LEU A 175 2.76 -0.61 22.62
CA LEU A 175 2.76 -1.98 22.13
C LEU A 175 3.67 -2.15 20.92
N SER A 176 4.36 -3.28 20.87
CA SER A 176 5.09 -3.70 19.68
C SER A 176 4.16 -3.77 18.48
N LEU A 177 4.71 -3.55 17.28
CA LEU A 177 3.94 -3.64 16.03
C LEU A 177 3.29 -5.02 15.89
N GLU A 178 4.03 -6.05 16.28
CA GLU A 178 3.60 -7.45 16.32
C GLU A 178 2.38 -7.65 17.20
N MET A 179 2.41 -7.13 18.43
CA MET A 179 1.29 -7.23 19.36
C MET A 179 0.06 -6.49 18.83
N ARG A 180 0.25 -5.29 18.26
CA ARG A 180 -0.84 -4.51 17.64
C ARG A 180 -1.49 -5.28 16.48
N LEU A 181 -0.68 -5.83 15.57
CA LEU A 181 -1.17 -6.63 14.45
C LEU A 181 -1.88 -7.91 14.92
N TRP A 182 -1.34 -8.55 15.96
CA TRP A 182 -1.95 -9.75 16.51
C TRP A 182 -3.31 -9.46 17.15
N MET A 183 -3.43 -8.40 17.96
CA MET A 183 -4.70 -7.96 18.54
C MET A 183 -5.73 -7.59 17.44
N ILE A 184 -5.29 -6.90 16.38
CA ILE A 184 -6.15 -6.63 15.22
C ILE A 184 -6.61 -7.96 14.59
N GLY A 185 -5.71 -8.91 14.39
CA GLY A 185 -6.05 -10.25 13.90
C GLY A 185 -7.07 -10.96 14.77
N MET A 186 -6.88 -10.95 16.10
CA MET A 186 -7.83 -11.54 17.05
C MET A 186 -9.21 -10.90 16.93
N LEU A 187 -9.31 -9.57 16.80
CA LEU A 187 -10.59 -8.88 16.59
C LEU A 187 -11.27 -9.30 15.27
N ILE A 188 -10.51 -9.46 14.19
CA ILE A 188 -11.05 -9.86 12.88
C ILE A 188 -11.65 -11.28 12.92
N HIS A 189 -11.04 -12.19 13.68
CA HIS A 189 -11.52 -13.56 13.83
C HIS A 189 -12.55 -13.74 14.95
N HIS A 190 -12.89 -12.65 15.67
CA HIS A 190 -13.87 -12.71 16.76
C HIS A 190 -15.29 -12.81 16.21
N ASP A 191 -16.05 -13.77 16.76
CA ASP A 191 -17.47 -13.94 16.48
C ASP A 191 -18.31 -13.06 17.42
N GLU A 192 -18.96 -12.04 16.85
CA GLU A 192 -19.83 -11.11 17.58
C GLU A 192 -21.03 -11.80 18.25
N GLY A 193 -21.33 -13.06 17.89
CA GLY A 193 -22.30 -13.91 18.59
C GLY A 193 -21.89 -14.29 20.02
N ASN A 194 -20.59 -14.24 20.36
CA ASN A 194 -20.10 -14.52 21.71
C ASN A 194 -20.08 -13.27 22.61
N SER A 195 -19.57 -12.16 22.10
CA SER A 195 -19.51 -10.85 22.78
C SER A 195 -19.28 -9.75 21.75
N SER A 196 -19.55 -8.48 22.10
CA SER A 196 -19.26 -7.37 21.18
C SER A 196 -17.74 -7.19 20.97
N TYR A 197 -17.33 -6.57 19.86
CA TYR A 197 -15.91 -6.32 19.60
C TYR A 197 -15.26 -5.45 20.68
N GLU A 198 -15.99 -4.49 21.25
CA GLU A 198 -15.50 -3.66 22.35
C GLU A 198 -15.29 -4.47 23.63
N GLN A 199 -16.25 -5.34 23.97
CA GLN A 199 -16.12 -6.23 25.13
C GLN A 199 -14.93 -7.17 24.98
N PHE A 200 -14.76 -7.75 23.79
CA PHE A 200 -13.61 -8.61 23.50
C PHE A 200 -12.29 -7.83 23.56
N LEU A 201 -12.24 -6.60 23.05
CA LEU A 201 -11.05 -5.75 23.19
C LEU A 201 -10.73 -5.45 24.66
N ASP A 202 -11.74 -5.14 25.48
CA ASP A 202 -11.56 -4.93 26.92
C ASP A 202 -10.98 -6.19 27.61
N GLU A 203 -11.41 -7.38 27.20
CA GLU A 203 -10.84 -8.65 27.65
C GLU A 203 -9.37 -8.79 27.25
N LEU A 204 -9.02 -8.47 26.00
CA LEU A 204 -7.63 -8.48 25.53
C LEU A 204 -6.75 -7.50 26.31
N VAL A 205 -7.25 -6.29 26.59
CA VAL A 205 -6.56 -5.30 27.41
C VAL A 205 -6.34 -5.82 28.83
N ALA A 206 -7.35 -6.44 29.44
CA ALA A 206 -7.22 -7.03 30.77
C ALA A 206 -6.21 -8.20 30.82
N LEU A 207 -6.07 -8.98 29.74
CA LEU A 207 -5.04 -10.01 29.60
C LEU A 207 -3.64 -9.41 29.43
N LEU A 208 -3.54 -8.33 28.65
CA LEU A 208 -2.30 -7.59 28.42
C LEU A 208 -1.76 -6.99 29.72
N GLU A 209 -2.61 -6.33 30.53
CA GLU A 209 -2.23 -5.76 31.83
C GLU A 209 -1.67 -6.82 32.81
N LYS A 210 -2.13 -8.07 32.69
CA LYS A 210 -1.66 -9.21 33.49
C LYS A 210 -0.44 -9.91 32.89
N GLY A 211 0.08 -9.44 31.76
CA GLY A 211 1.15 -10.09 31.00
C GLY A 211 0.77 -11.42 30.35
N GLN A 212 -0.51 -11.81 30.41
CA GLN A 212 -1.00 -13.07 29.88
C GLN A 212 -1.08 -13.04 28.36
N LEU A 213 -1.44 -11.89 27.77
CA LEU A 213 -1.50 -11.75 26.33
C LEU A 213 -0.11 -11.91 25.68
N GLN A 214 0.93 -11.30 26.27
CA GLN A 214 2.30 -11.50 25.82
C GLN A 214 2.73 -12.97 25.94
N ALA A 215 2.45 -13.61 27.08
CA ALA A 215 2.77 -15.02 27.27
C ALA A 215 2.06 -15.92 26.24
N MET A 216 0.83 -15.60 25.84
CA MET A 216 0.13 -16.28 24.77
C MET A 216 0.80 -16.05 23.41
N TYR A 217 1.20 -14.80 23.10
CA TYR A 217 1.91 -14.48 21.87
C TYR A 217 3.23 -15.24 21.73
N ASP A 218 3.99 -15.35 22.83
CA ASP A 218 5.27 -16.06 22.87
C ASP A 218 5.13 -17.58 22.63
N THR A 219 3.92 -18.14 22.76
CA THR A 219 3.66 -19.56 22.46
C THR A 219 3.42 -19.82 20.96
N ILE A 220 3.22 -18.77 20.16
CA ILE A 220 3.01 -18.92 18.72
C ILE A 220 4.30 -19.47 18.10
N PRO A 221 4.24 -20.62 17.41
CA PRO A 221 5.44 -21.22 16.86
C PRO A 221 6.02 -20.33 15.77
N SER A 222 7.35 -20.18 15.79
CA SER A 222 8.05 -19.67 14.61
C SER A 222 7.91 -20.68 13.47
N LEU A 223 7.52 -20.21 12.29
CA LEU A 223 7.40 -21.04 11.08
C LEU A 223 8.34 -20.49 9.99
N PRO A 224 9.67 -20.69 10.09
CA PRO A 224 10.61 -20.08 9.15
C PRO A 224 10.48 -20.64 7.73
N ASN A 225 9.91 -21.84 7.57
CA ASN A 225 9.57 -22.41 6.26
C ASN A 225 8.47 -21.59 5.55
N VAL A 226 7.47 -21.10 6.30
CA VAL A 226 6.44 -20.19 5.77
C VAL A 226 7.08 -18.88 5.37
N GLN A 227 7.93 -18.31 6.23
CA GLN A 227 8.63 -17.06 5.95
C GLN A 227 9.54 -17.18 4.71
N TRP A 228 10.29 -18.28 4.59
CA TRP A 228 11.11 -18.60 3.41
C TRP A 228 10.26 -18.66 2.14
N TRP A 229 9.14 -19.39 2.18
CA TRP A 229 8.21 -19.47 1.07
C TRP A 229 7.65 -18.08 0.71
N ALA A 230 7.18 -17.32 1.69
CA ALA A 230 6.57 -16.01 1.48
C ALA A 230 7.58 -15.04 0.85
N LEU A 231 8.83 -15.01 1.35
CA LEU A 231 9.90 -14.18 0.78
C LEU A 231 10.17 -14.53 -0.68
N ARG A 232 10.31 -15.81 -1.02
CA ARG A 232 10.62 -16.18 -2.41
C ARG A 232 9.42 -15.99 -3.32
N THR A 233 8.28 -16.57 -2.96
CA THR A 233 7.09 -16.62 -3.83
C THR A 233 6.49 -15.24 -4.02
N LEU A 234 6.27 -14.49 -2.93
CA LEU A 234 5.62 -13.18 -3.02
C LEU A 234 6.54 -12.13 -3.65
N THR A 235 7.86 -12.17 -3.39
CA THR A 235 8.81 -11.26 -4.07
C THR A 235 8.85 -11.53 -5.57
N ASN A 236 8.89 -12.80 -6.00
CA ASN A 236 8.80 -13.15 -7.42
C ASN A 236 7.50 -12.63 -8.04
N LEU A 237 6.38 -12.79 -7.33
CA LEU A 237 5.08 -12.32 -7.80
C LEU A 237 5.03 -10.80 -7.99
N LEU A 238 5.75 -10.03 -7.17
CA LEU A 238 5.90 -8.59 -7.38
C LEU A 238 6.61 -8.25 -8.69
N LEU A 239 7.43 -9.15 -9.25
CA LEU A 239 8.12 -8.96 -10.53
C LEU A 239 7.37 -9.55 -11.74
N GLN A 240 6.45 -10.49 -11.51
CA GLN A 240 5.64 -11.09 -12.57
C GLN A 240 4.52 -10.16 -13.11
N SER A 241 4.21 -9.05 -12.42
CA SER A 241 3.21 -8.10 -12.90
C SER A 241 3.71 -7.23 -14.07
N ASN A 242 3.03 -7.34 -15.21
CA ASN A 242 3.08 -6.45 -16.38
C ASN A 242 4.51 -6.02 -16.83
N ASP A 243 5.07 -6.70 -17.84
CA ASP A 243 6.44 -6.49 -18.34
C ASP A 243 6.78 -5.03 -18.71
N THR A 244 5.77 -4.21 -18.98
CA THR A 244 5.90 -2.79 -19.34
C THR A 244 5.94 -1.83 -18.13
N ASN A 245 5.73 -2.33 -16.90
CA ASN A 245 5.84 -1.51 -15.69
C ASN A 245 7.23 -1.60 -15.08
N HIS A 246 8.09 -0.63 -15.38
CA HIS A 246 9.43 -0.55 -14.78
C HIS A 246 9.46 0.16 -13.42
N ARG A 247 8.33 0.72 -12.96
CA ARG A 247 8.29 1.45 -11.68
C ARG A 247 8.59 0.54 -10.51
N GLY A 248 9.52 0.95 -9.66
CA GLY A 248 9.98 0.17 -8.52
C GLY A 248 10.66 -1.17 -8.85
N ARG A 249 10.77 -1.55 -10.13
CA ARG A 249 11.26 -2.87 -10.56
C ARG A 249 12.69 -3.12 -10.11
N ALA A 250 13.59 -2.17 -10.35
CA ALA A 250 15.01 -2.30 -10.00
C ALA A 250 15.23 -2.55 -8.50
N MET A 251 14.49 -1.85 -7.64
CA MET A 251 14.58 -2.04 -6.18
C MET A 251 14.10 -3.43 -5.76
N ILE A 252 12.99 -3.92 -6.34
CA ILE A 252 12.48 -5.27 -6.02
C ILE A 252 13.35 -6.37 -6.63
N GLU A 253 13.95 -6.16 -7.82
CA GLU A 253 14.95 -7.06 -8.41
C GLU A 253 16.20 -7.16 -7.53
N GLU A 254 16.70 -6.05 -7.00
CA GLU A 254 17.83 -6.04 -6.08
C GLU A 254 17.53 -6.81 -4.77
N CYS A 255 16.33 -6.65 -4.22
CA CYS A 255 15.87 -7.46 -3.10
C CYS A 255 15.81 -8.95 -3.46
N LEU A 256 15.25 -9.30 -4.63
CA LEU A 256 15.13 -10.69 -5.06
C LEU A 256 16.50 -11.34 -5.31
N ASP A 257 17.43 -10.63 -5.95
CA ASP A 257 18.79 -11.11 -6.19
C ASP A 257 19.53 -11.36 -4.88
N THR A 258 19.32 -10.50 -3.88
CA THR A 258 19.87 -10.68 -2.54
C THR A 258 19.23 -11.87 -1.84
N LEU A 259 17.91 -12.05 -1.96
CA LEU A 259 17.21 -13.23 -1.46
C LEU A 259 17.73 -14.50 -2.10
N TYR A 260 17.96 -14.54 -3.43
CA TYR A 260 18.52 -15.72 -4.07
C TYR A 260 19.94 -16.03 -3.62
N LYS A 261 20.78 -15.02 -3.40
CA LYS A 261 22.14 -15.24 -2.85
C LYS A 261 22.10 -15.78 -1.42
N LEU A 262 21.18 -15.28 -0.59
CA LEU A 262 21.07 -15.65 0.83
C LEU A 262 20.31 -16.96 1.05
N LEU A 263 19.28 -17.22 0.25
CA LEU A 263 18.29 -18.29 0.40
C LEU A 263 18.32 -19.27 -0.79
N ASP A 264 19.48 -19.47 -1.41
CA ASP A 264 19.61 -20.43 -2.51
C ASP A 264 19.37 -21.88 -2.04
N GLY A 265 18.82 -22.71 -2.92
CA GLY A 265 18.53 -24.12 -2.67
C GLY A 265 17.22 -24.40 -1.94
N GLU A 266 17.21 -25.50 -1.19
CA GLU A 266 16.10 -25.93 -0.33
C GLU A 266 16.05 -25.09 0.96
N TYR A 267 14.93 -25.18 1.68
CA TYR A 267 14.75 -24.49 2.96
C TYR A 267 15.88 -24.82 3.95
N ASP A 268 16.41 -23.79 4.59
CA ASP A 268 17.49 -23.87 5.57
C ASP A 268 17.20 -22.93 6.74
N GLN A 269 17.19 -23.48 7.94
CA GLN A 269 16.85 -22.75 9.16
C GLN A 269 17.95 -21.76 9.57
N GLU A 270 19.23 -22.08 9.36
CA GLU A 270 20.35 -21.18 9.71
C GLU A 270 20.35 -19.97 8.79
N LYS A 271 20.05 -20.18 7.50
CA LYS A 271 19.85 -19.08 6.54
C LYS A 271 18.67 -18.19 6.94
N MET A 272 17.57 -18.74 7.46
CA MET A 272 16.46 -17.92 7.96
C MET A 272 16.77 -17.13 9.23
N ALA A 273 17.64 -17.64 10.10
CA ALA A 273 18.09 -16.94 11.31
C ALA A 273 18.83 -15.61 11.00
N PHE A 274 19.20 -15.39 9.74
CA PHE A 274 19.72 -14.14 9.22
C PHE A 274 18.79 -12.95 9.49
N PHE A 275 17.49 -13.08 9.22
CA PHE A 275 16.55 -11.96 9.31
C PHE A 275 16.35 -11.47 10.76
N PRO A 276 16.08 -12.33 11.75
CA PRO A 276 15.96 -11.89 13.14
C PRO A 276 17.22 -11.25 13.71
N ARG A 277 18.40 -11.75 13.32
CA ARG A 277 19.68 -11.14 13.73
C ARG A 277 19.82 -9.72 13.19
N LEU A 278 19.66 -9.53 11.88
CA LEU A 278 19.74 -8.20 11.25
C LEU A 278 18.66 -7.25 11.75
N TRP A 279 17.46 -7.77 11.97
CA TRP A 279 16.37 -7.02 12.56
C TRP A 279 16.80 -6.43 13.91
N ARG A 280 17.30 -7.28 14.83
CA ARG A 280 17.72 -6.87 16.17
C ARG A 280 18.91 -5.92 16.17
N GLU A 281 19.90 -6.18 15.32
CA GLU A 281 21.19 -5.46 15.33
C GLU A 281 21.12 -4.11 14.61
N GLN A 282 20.29 -3.98 13.56
CA GLN A 282 20.34 -2.83 12.66
C GLN A 282 18.97 -2.18 12.43
N VAL A 283 17.94 -2.96 12.09
CA VAL A 283 16.64 -2.40 11.69
C VAL A 283 15.84 -1.88 12.89
N ALA A 284 15.74 -2.65 13.96
CA ALA A 284 14.99 -2.27 15.16
C ALA A 284 15.55 -1.01 15.83
N PRO A 285 16.89 -0.84 16.02
CA PRO A 285 17.45 0.42 16.50
C PRO A 285 17.15 1.62 15.58
N PHE A 286 17.23 1.43 14.25
CA PHE A 286 16.92 2.47 13.28
C PHE A 286 15.46 2.95 13.39
N LEU A 287 14.52 2.00 13.51
CA LEU A 287 13.09 2.26 13.66
C LEU A 287 12.71 2.79 15.05
N ALA A 288 13.40 2.36 16.11
CA ALA A 288 13.16 2.87 17.47
C ALA A 288 13.48 4.37 17.58
N ALA A 289 14.46 4.86 16.82
CA ALA A 289 14.74 6.28 16.70
C ALA A 289 13.70 7.05 15.84
N ARG A 290 12.86 6.33 15.08
CA ARG A 290 11.94 6.86 14.07
C ARG A 290 10.62 6.06 14.03
N PRO A 291 9.88 5.97 15.16
CA PRO A 291 8.72 5.06 15.26
C PRO A 291 7.64 5.37 14.22
N HIS A 292 7.48 6.66 13.89
CA HIS A 292 6.55 7.15 12.88
C HIS A 292 6.67 6.47 11.50
N LEU A 293 7.84 5.95 11.09
CA LEU A 293 7.99 5.26 9.80
C LEU A 293 7.03 4.07 9.65
N LEU A 294 6.98 3.17 10.63
CA LEU A 294 6.07 2.01 10.58
C LEU A 294 4.70 2.32 11.17
N ASP A 295 4.61 3.21 12.15
CA ASP A 295 3.32 3.60 12.74
C ASP A 295 2.42 4.31 11.71
N ASN A 296 2.95 5.30 10.99
CA ASN A 296 2.21 5.97 9.93
C ASN A 296 1.86 5.00 8.80
N TYR A 297 2.74 4.06 8.50
CA TYR A 297 2.46 3.04 7.49
C TYR A 297 1.29 2.12 7.89
N LEU A 298 1.25 1.66 9.14
CA LEU A 298 0.13 0.86 9.67
C LEU A 298 -1.18 1.65 9.65
N LEU A 299 -1.16 2.88 10.16
CA LEU A 299 -2.32 3.77 10.15
C LEU A 299 -2.81 4.05 8.72
N TYR A 300 -1.88 4.27 7.79
CA TYR A 300 -2.18 4.42 6.37
C TYR A 300 -2.85 3.17 5.80
N GLN A 301 -2.32 1.98 6.09
CA GLN A 301 -2.91 0.73 5.59
C GLN A 301 -4.36 0.56 6.07
N ILE A 302 -4.62 0.86 7.35
CA ILE A 302 -5.97 0.78 7.91
C ILE A 302 -6.89 1.84 7.29
N TYR A 303 -6.41 3.09 7.18
CA TYR A 303 -7.18 4.22 6.67
C TYR A 303 -7.44 4.13 5.16
N ASN A 304 -6.39 4.04 4.35
CA ASN A 304 -6.45 4.15 2.89
C ASN A 304 -7.24 3.00 2.24
N PHE A 305 -7.05 1.77 2.74
CA PHE A 305 -7.73 0.59 2.19
C PHE A 305 -9.07 0.28 2.86
N ASN A 306 -9.55 1.16 3.74
CA ASN A 306 -10.80 0.99 4.50
C ASN A 306 -10.85 -0.32 5.29
N PHE A 307 -9.71 -0.77 5.80
CA PHE A 307 -9.55 -2.04 6.50
C PHE A 307 -10.59 -2.22 7.62
N PRO A 308 -11.23 -3.38 7.77
CA PRO A 308 -11.05 -4.59 6.97
C PRO A 308 -12.02 -4.66 5.77
N TYR A 309 -12.81 -3.62 5.52
CA TYR A 309 -13.82 -3.63 4.47
C TYR A 309 -13.23 -3.42 3.07
N ARG A 310 -13.31 -4.46 2.24
CA ARG A 310 -12.96 -4.40 0.82
C ARG A 310 -14.07 -5.10 0.03
N ASN A 311 -14.60 -4.44 -1.00
CA ASN A 311 -15.67 -4.99 -1.83
C ASN A 311 -15.29 -6.39 -2.33
N GLU A 312 -16.22 -7.35 -2.26
CA GLU A 312 -16.10 -8.72 -2.79
C GLU A 312 -15.05 -9.62 -2.09
N HIS A 313 -14.40 -9.13 -1.04
CA HIS A 313 -13.37 -9.86 -0.29
C HIS A 313 -13.76 -10.01 1.19
N SER A 314 -13.25 -11.07 1.85
CA SER A 314 -13.52 -11.32 3.27
C SER A 314 -12.65 -10.44 4.17
N MET A 315 -13.06 -10.19 5.42
CA MET A 315 -12.27 -9.37 6.35
C MET A 315 -10.91 -10.02 6.69
N GLU A 316 -10.88 -11.34 6.76
CA GLU A 316 -9.67 -12.14 6.97
C GLU A 316 -8.70 -12.00 5.78
N SER A 317 -9.22 -11.87 4.56
CA SER A 317 -8.36 -11.61 3.39
C SER A 317 -7.67 -10.24 3.45
N ALA A 318 -8.37 -9.21 3.95
CA ALA A 318 -7.77 -7.90 4.20
C ALA A 318 -6.68 -7.97 5.28
N TYR A 319 -6.91 -8.74 6.36
CA TYR A 319 -5.93 -8.95 7.42
C TYR A 319 -4.68 -9.69 6.93
N ARG A 320 -4.87 -10.79 6.20
CA ARG A 320 -3.78 -11.54 5.57
C ARG A 320 -2.92 -10.65 4.69
N LEU A 321 -3.54 -9.76 3.90
CA LEU A 321 -2.80 -8.84 3.06
C LEU A 321 -2.00 -7.80 3.88
N LEU A 322 -2.60 -7.23 4.92
CA LEU A 322 -1.91 -6.30 5.83
C LEU A 322 -0.65 -6.94 6.44
N VAL A 323 -0.78 -8.18 6.92
CA VAL A 323 0.33 -8.95 7.49
C VAL A 323 1.41 -9.22 6.45
N ALA A 324 1.02 -9.64 5.24
CA ALA A 324 1.97 -9.90 4.15
C ALA A 324 2.74 -8.64 3.72
N ASP A 325 2.06 -7.50 3.58
CA ASP A 325 2.68 -6.22 3.23
C ASP A 325 3.74 -5.81 4.27
N LEU A 326 3.41 -5.90 5.56
CA LEU A 326 4.32 -5.55 6.65
C LEU A 326 5.46 -6.56 6.77
N PHE A 327 5.20 -7.86 6.62
CA PHE A 327 6.23 -8.90 6.62
C PHE A 327 7.26 -8.67 5.51
N LEU A 328 6.81 -8.42 4.28
CA LEU A 328 7.71 -8.20 3.14
C LEU A 328 8.54 -6.94 3.32
N LEU A 329 7.92 -5.80 3.66
CA LEU A 329 8.65 -4.54 3.86
C LEU A 329 9.69 -4.65 4.98
N ARG A 330 9.32 -5.24 6.12
CA ARG A 330 10.25 -5.45 7.24
C ARG A 330 11.41 -6.35 6.85
N SER A 331 11.15 -7.41 6.08
CA SER A 331 12.20 -8.29 5.57
C SER A 331 13.10 -7.59 4.57
N TYR A 332 12.55 -6.74 3.69
CA TYR A 332 13.34 -5.95 2.76
C TYR A 332 14.18 -4.87 3.47
N PHE A 333 13.73 -4.31 4.59
CA PHE A 333 14.60 -3.46 5.43
C PHE A 333 15.83 -4.22 5.92
N CYS A 334 15.69 -5.51 6.29
CA CYS A 334 16.84 -6.34 6.63
C CYS A 334 17.78 -6.56 5.42
N LEU A 335 17.23 -6.70 4.21
CA LEU A 335 18.05 -6.82 2.99
C LEU A 335 18.82 -5.54 2.69
N LEU A 336 18.17 -4.37 2.82
CA LEU A 336 18.84 -3.08 2.65
C LEU A 336 19.92 -2.87 3.71
N ALA A 337 19.63 -3.18 4.98
CA ALA A 337 20.59 -3.12 6.08
C ALA A 337 21.78 -4.09 5.88
N HIS A 338 21.57 -5.19 5.16
CA HIS A 338 22.66 -6.10 4.81
C HIS A 338 23.60 -5.53 3.75
N GLN A 339 23.06 -4.77 2.79
CA GLN A 339 23.82 -4.17 1.70
C GLN A 339 24.54 -2.88 2.10
N GLY A 340 24.08 -2.21 3.16
CA GLY A 340 24.67 -0.98 3.68
C GLY A 340 23.86 -0.39 4.83
N GLU A 341 24.17 0.85 5.22
CA GLU A 341 23.41 1.54 6.26
C GLU A 341 21.96 1.76 5.82
N LEU A 342 21.01 1.42 6.70
CA LEU A 342 19.59 1.69 6.47
C LEU A 342 19.34 3.19 6.68
N THR A 343 18.86 3.87 5.64
CA THR A 343 18.56 5.30 5.63
C THR A 343 17.09 5.56 5.35
N GLU A 344 16.57 6.72 5.76
CA GLU A 344 15.21 7.18 5.42
C GLU A 344 14.99 7.22 3.90
N GLU A 345 16.00 7.62 3.14
CA GLU A 345 15.95 7.65 1.67
C GLU A 345 15.72 6.25 1.09
N ASN A 346 16.48 5.24 1.56
CA ASN A 346 16.33 3.87 1.09
C ASN A 346 14.99 3.26 1.54
N VAL A 347 14.50 3.61 2.74
CA VAL A 347 13.17 3.21 3.23
C VAL A 347 12.06 3.79 2.34
N ILE A 348 12.09 5.09 2.04
CA ILE A 348 11.14 5.73 1.12
C ILE A 348 11.20 5.06 -0.24
N LYS A 349 12.41 4.86 -0.76
CA LYS A 349 12.63 4.24 -2.06
C LYS A 349 12.02 2.85 -2.15
N LEU A 350 12.23 2.05 -1.11
CA LEU A 350 11.66 0.71 -1.01
C LEU A 350 10.14 0.73 -0.90
N VAL A 351 9.57 1.55 -0.02
CA VAL A 351 8.12 1.58 0.20
C VAL A 351 7.39 2.05 -1.05
N TYR A 352 7.85 3.10 -1.74
CA TYR A 352 7.18 3.50 -2.98
C TYR A 352 7.35 2.45 -4.08
N SER A 353 8.54 1.83 -4.18
CA SER A 353 8.82 0.79 -5.18
C SER A 353 7.93 -0.43 -4.97
N TYR A 354 7.78 -0.84 -3.71
CA TYR A 354 6.88 -1.91 -3.31
C TYR A 354 5.44 -1.61 -3.75
N HIS A 355 4.92 -0.43 -3.42
CA HIS A 355 3.53 -0.06 -3.76
C HIS A 355 3.32 0.11 -5.26
N ALA A 356 4.31 0.60 -6.01
CA ALA A 356 4.26 0.69 -7.47
C ALA A 356 4.15 -0.68 -8.16
N ARG A 357 4.68 -1.74 -7.54
CA ARG A 357 4.59 -3.13 -8.03
C ARG A 357 3.37 -3.87 -7.47
N ARG A 358 3.05 -3.67 -6.18
CA ARG A 358 1.99 -4.38 -5.45
C ARG A 358 0.59 -3.87 -5.78
N GLN A 359 0.36 -2.55 -5.73
CA GLN A 359 -1.00 -1.99 -5.84
C GLN A 359 -1.61 -2.15 -7.23
N HIS A 360 -0.77 -2.30 -8.26
CA HIS A 360 -1.19 -2.53 -9.64
C HIS A 360 -1.18 -4.02 -10.02
N ASN A 361 -0.86 -4.92 -9.08
CA ASN A 361 -0.86 -6.35 -9.29
C ASN A 361 -2.17 -6.99 -8.77
N LEU A 362 -3.15 -7.13 -9.66
CA LEU A 362 -4.46 -7.70 -9.34
C LEU A 362 -4.40 -9.19 -8.95
N SER A 363 -3.38 -9.94 -9.39
CA SER A 363 -3.23 -11.35 -9.01
C SER A 363 -2.53 -11.52 -7.66
N PHE A 364 -1.88 -10.50 -7.10
CA PHE A 364 -1.09 -10.63 -5.87
C PHE A 364 -1.87 -11.27 -4.72
N GLU A 365 -3.08 -10.77 -4.48
CA GLU A 365 -3.93 -11.23 -3.38
C GLU A 365 -4.49 -12.64 -3.62
N GLN A 366 -4.85 -12.96 -4.87
CA GLN A 366 -5.34 -14.28 -5.26
C GLN A 366 -4.24 -15.33 -5.10
N GLU A 367 -3.04 -15.05 -5.59
CA GLU A 367 -1.88 -15.93 -5.49
C GLU A 367 -1.39 -16.08 -4.04
N LEU A 368 -1.46 -15.02 -3.22
CA LEU A 368 -1.19 -15.13 -1.79
C LEU A 368 -2.14 -16.13 -1.12
N ALA A 369 -3.44 -16.04 -1.42
CA ALA A 369 -4.44 -16.95 -0.87
C ALA A 369 -4.25 -18.39 -1.37
N THR A 370 -4.09 -18.58 -2.68
CA THR A 370 -3.86 -19.90 -3.31
C THR A 370 -2.57 -20.52 -2.82
N GLY A 371 -1.47 -19.76 -2.79
CA GLY A 371 -0.17 -20.27 -2.36
C GLY A 371 -0.13 -20.70 -0.90
N LEU A 372 -0.83 -20.01 0.01
CA LEU A 372 -0.98 -20.47 1.39
C LEU A 372 -1.80 -21.76 1.48
N LEU A 373 -2.85 -21.92 0.65
CA LEU A 373 -3.64 -23.15 0.61
C LEU A 373 -2.83 -24.34 0.08
N GLU A 374 -2.15 -24.19 -1.04
CA GLU A 374 -1.38 -25.25 -1.70
C GLU A 374 -0.20 -25.75 -0.87
N THR A 375 0.39 -24.88 -0.06
CA THR A 375 1.50 -25.22 0.85
C THR A 375 1.04 -25.78 2.20
N GLY A 376 -0.27 -25.80 2.48
CA GLY A 376 -0.83 -26.22 3.77
C GLY A 376 -0.70 -25.17 4.88
N PHE A 377 -0.45 -23.92 4.51
CA PHE A 377 -0.21 -22.74 5.36
C PHE A 377 -1.47 -21.86 5.56
N SER A 378 -2.66 -22.40 5.30
CA SER A 378 -3.90 -21.62 5.29
C SER A 378 -4.50 -21.30 6.66
N SER A 379 -3.80 -21.61 7.77
CA SER A 379 -4.28 -21.36 9.13
C SER A 379 -3.90 -19.96 9.63
N ASP A 380 -4.69 -19.42 10.56
CA ASP A 380 -4.42 -18.12 11.20
C ASP A 380 -3.08 -18.10 11.93
N ILE A 381 -2.69 -19.23 12.53
CA ILE A 381 -1.38 -19.46 13.15
C ILE A 381 -0.26 -19.15 12.15
N THR A 382 -0.46 -19.48 10.88
CA THR A 382 0.54 -19.23 9.85
C THR A 382 0.71 -17.74 9.55
N LEU A 383 -0.38 -16.97 9.56
CA LEU A 383 -0.31 -15.51 9.45
C LEU A 383 0.38 -14.90 10.67
N TYR A 384 0.08 -15.40 11.87
CA TYR A 384 0.76 -14.93 13.08
C TYR A 384 2.26 -15.25 13.08
N ALA A 385 2.67 -16.37 12.49
CA ALA A 385 4.09 -16.69 12.32
C ALA A 385 4.83 -15.72 11.38
N LEU A 386 4.13 -15.04 10.47
CA LEU A 386 4.73 -13.97 9.65
C LEU A 386 4.96 -12.66 10.43
N LEU A 387 4.33 -12.49 11.60
CA LEU A 387 4.56 -11.31 12.46
C LEU A 387 5.94 -11.36 13.15
N ASN A 388 6.44 -12.55 13.44
CA ASN A 388 7.68 -12.79 14.17
C ASN A 388 8.90 -12.70 13.25
N LEU A 389 9.48 -11.50 13.14
CA LEU A 389 10.82 -11.28 12.57
C LEU A 389 11.89 -11.05 13.65
N SER A 390 11.56 -11.21 14.94
CA SER A 390 12.40 -10.86 16.10
C SER A 390 13.11 -12.04 16.75
#